data_AF-A0A2V8AAE9-F1
#
_entry.id   AF-A0A2V8AAE9-F1
#
_cell.length_a   1.000
_cell.length_b   1.000
_cell.length_c   1.000
_cell.angle_alpha   90.00
_cell.angle_beta   90.00
_cell.angle_gamma   90.00
#
_symmetry.space_group_name_H-M   'P 1'
#
loop_
_entity.id
_entity.type
_entity.pdbx_description
1 polymer ?
#
loop_
_entity_poly.entity_id
_entity_poly.type
_entity_poly.pdbx_seq_one_letter_code
_entity_poly.pdbx_strand_id
1 'polypeptide(L)' 'MARDGSAPKVPAWERVRKDVYRLRPGGSVTITMQFRDWRGMFMEHCHNTTHEDNAMLLRWEINDLRPDRAMNC' A
#
# COMPACT_ATOMS: atom_id res chain seq x y z
N MET A 1 2.78 14.12 -11.88
CA MET A 1 1.47 14.49 -11.29
C MET A 1 1.36 13.78 -9.95
N ALA A 2 1.50 14.50 -8.83
CA ALA A 2 1.47 13.91 -7.49
C ALA A 2 0.04 13.99 -6.91
N ARG A 3 -0.49 12.86 -6.44
CA ARG A 3 -1.73 12.80 -5.65
C ARG A 3 -1.30 12.93 -4.18
N ASP A 4 -1.14 14.17 -3.75
CA ASP A 4 -0.49 14.63 -2.50
C ASP A 4 -1.39 14.56 -1.25
N GLY A 5 -2.37 13.64 -1.22
CA GLY A 5 -3.26 13.46 -0.07
C GLY A 5 -4.38 14.50 0.06
N SER A 6 -4.46 15.50 -0.83
CA SER A 6 -5.57 16.44 -0.88
C SER A 6 -6.81 15.79 -1.52
N ALA A 7 -7.81 15.43 -0.71
CA ALA A 7 -9.05 14.79 -1.18
C ALA A 7 -9.77 15.51 -2.35
N PRO A 8 -9.79 16.87 -2.43
CA PRO A 8 -10.38 17.58 -3.57
C PRO A 8 -9.66 17.36 -4.90
N LYS A 9 -8.34 17.10 -4.88
CA LYS A 9 -7.52 16.89 -6.09
C LYS A 9 -7.58 15.44 -6.60
N VAL A 10 -8.24 14.56 -5.85
CA VAL A 10 -8.39 13.14 -6.20
C VAL A 10 -9.75 12.92 -6.88
N PRO A 11 -9.79 12.24 -8.05
CA PRO A 11 -11.04 11.90 -8.71
C PRO A 11 -12.03 11.16 -7.80
N ALA A 12 -13.33 11.38 -8.01
CA ALA A 12 -14.38 10.88 -7.11
C ALA A 12 -14.30 9.38 -6.84
N TRP A 13 -14.00 8.60 -7.88
CA TRP A 13 -13.90 7.14 -7.81
C TRP A 13 -12.65 6.65 -7.06
N GLU A 14 -11.69 7.51 -6.73
CA GLU A 14 -10.48 7.17 -5.97
C GLU A 14 -10.50 7.71 -4.53
N ARG A 15 -11.55 8.43 -4.14
CA ARG A 15 -11.73 8.94 -2.77
C ARG A 15 -12.23 7.88 -1.78
N VAL A 16 -12.60 6.71 -2.28
CA VAL A 16 -13.01 5.56 -1.46
C VAL A 16 -11.79 4.70 -1.11
N ARG A 17 -11.90 3.91 -0.03
CA ARG A 17 -10.88 2.94 0.34
C ARG A 17 -10.68 1.93 -0.81
N LYS A 18 -9.44 1.81 -1.26
CA LYS A 18 -9.01 0.86 -2.30
C LYS A 18 -7.66 0.27 -1.93
N ASP A 19 -7.37 -0.88 -2.51
CA ASP A 19 -6.12 -1.62 -2.44
C ASP A 19 -5.28 -1.46 -3.71
N VAL A 20 -5.89 -1.20 -4.87
CA VAL A 20 -5.19 -1.01 -6.15
C VAL A 20 -5.32 0.44 -6.66
N TYR A 21 -4.17 1.04 -7.01
CA TYR A 21 -4.08 2.38 -7.59
C TYR A 21 -3.32 2.39 -8.91
N ARG A 22 -3.85 3.09 -9.92
CA ARG A 22 -3.21 3.17 -11.23
C ARG A 22 -2.13 4.26 -11.25
N LEU A 23 -0.87 3.84 -11.36
CA LEU A 23 0.26 4.74 -11.58
C LEU A 23 0.49 4.95 -13.08
N ARG A 24 0.58 6.22 -13.50
CA ARG A 24 1.00 6.62 -14.86
C ARG A 24 2.48 7.02 -14.84
N PRO A 25 3.17 7.09 -15.99
CA PRO A 25 4.55 7.59 -16.06
C PRO A 25 4.68 8.96 -15.36
N GLY A 26 5.64 9.10 -14.44
CA GLY A 26 5.84 10.31 -13.62
C GLY A 26 4.71 10.60 -12.61
N GLY A 27 3.85 9.62 -12.34
CA GLY A 27 2.81 9.67 -11.32
C GLY A 27 3.35 9.26 -9.95
N SER A 28 2.88 9.92 -8.89
CA SER A 28 3.18 9.55 -7.51
C SER A 28 1.89 9.59 -6.68
N VAL A 29 1.76 8.66 -5.74
CA VAL A 29 0.59 8.50 -4.88
C VAL A 29 1.07 8.28 -3.45
N THR A 30 0.46 9.01 -2.51
CA THR A 30 0.62 8.75 -1.07
C THR A 30 -0.65 8.11 -0.53
N ILE A 31 -0.50 6.97 0.15
CA ILE A 31 -1.60 6.23 0.78
C ILE A 31 -1.43 6.19 2.28
N THR A 32 -2.55 6.12 3.01
CA THR A 32 -2.59 5.89 4.45
C THR A 32 -3.35 4.61 4.71
N MET A 33 -2.72 3.66 5.40
CA MET A 33 -3.28 2.33 5.67
C MET A 33 -3.21 2.05 7.18
N GLN A 34 -4.20 1.30 7.69
CA GLN A 34 -4.23 0.84 9.08
C GLN A 34 -4.36 -0.69 9.10
N PHE A 35 -3.38 -1.35 9.70
CA PHE A 35 -3.42 -2.79 10.00
C PHE A 35 -4.05 -2.99 11.38
N ARG A 36 -5.12 -3.81 11.48
CA ARG A 36 -5.89 -4.01 12.71
C ARG A 36 -5.78 -5.42 13.26
N ASP A 37 -6.13 -6.41 12.43
CA ASP A 37 -6.43 -7.76 12.92
C ASP A 37 -5.33 -8.78 12.61
N TRP A 38 -4.55 -8.57 11.53
CA TRP A 38 -3.63 -9.58 11.00
C TRP A 38 -2.21 -9.05 10.86
N ARG A 39 -1.26 -9.90 11.26
CA ARG A 39 0.19 -9.69 11.20
C ARG A 39 0.83 -10.70 10.25
N GLY A 40 2.04 -10.40 9.81
CA GLY A 40 2.82 -11.28 8.95
C GLY A 40 3.26 -10.61 7.66
N MET A 41 3.49 -11.43 6.64
CA MET A 41 4.04 -11.02 5.36
C MET A 41 2.92 -10.59 4.40
N PHE A 42 3.01 -9.36 3.89
CA PHE A 42 2.13 -8.81 2.88
C PHE A 42 2.92 -8.47 1.63
N MET A 43 2.26 -8.56 0.47
CA MET A 43 2.87 -8.25 -0.82
C MET A 43 2.34 -6.92 -1.34
N GLU A 44 3.24 -6.09 -1.84
CA GLU A 44 2.97 -4.95 -2.69
C GLU A 44 3.57 -5.26 -4.06
N HIS A 45 2.79 -5.22 -5.14
CA HIS A 45 3.32 -5.48 -6.47
C HIS A 45 2.56 -4.70 -7.54
N CYS A 46 3.16 -4.63 -8.73
CA CYS A 46 2.44 -4.19 -9.91
C CYS A 46 1.41 -5.26 -10.29
N HIS A 47 0.15 -4.88 -10.44
CA HIS A 47 -0.90 -5.81 -10.88
C HIS A 47 -0.88 -6.07 -12.41
N ASN A 48 0.18 -5.64 -13.10
CA ASN A 48 0.48 -6.10 -14.46
C ASN A 48 1.35 -7.35 -14.33
N THR A 49 0.84 -8.50 -14.76
CA THR A 49 1.48 -9.80 -14.59
C THR A 49 2.89 -9.84 -15.19
N THR A 50 3.10 -9.26 -16.38
CA THR A 50 4.44 -9.19 -16.97
C THR A 50 5.39 -8.39 -16.09
N HIS A 51 4.94 -7.31 -15.47
CA HIS A 51 5.78 -6.51 -14.59
C HIS A 51 6.06 -7.24 -13.27
N GLU A 52 5.05 -7.91 -12.70
CA GLU A 52 5.16 -8.74 -11.51
C GLU A 52 6.18 -9.87 -11.70
N ASP A 53 6.05 -10.64 -12.76
CA ASP A 53 6.96 -11.75 -13.10
C ASP A 53 8.40 -11.27 -13.36
N ASN A 54 8.55 -10.01 -13.76
CA ASN A 54 9.84 -9.33 -13.95
C ASN A 54 10.25 -8.50 -12.71
N ALA A 55 9.94 -8.99 -11.51
CA ALA A 55 10.40 -8.50 -10.22
C ALA A 55 9.89 -7.11 -9.80
N MET A 56 8.75 -6.63 -10.31
CA MET A 56 8.04 -5.47 -9.74
C MET A 56 7.16 -5.87 -8.55
N LEU A 57 7.80 -6.42 -7.53
CA LEU A 57 7.19 -6.91 -6.30
C LEU A 57 8.04 -6.55 -5.08
N LEU A 58 7.37 -6.34 -3.96
CA LEU A 58 7.97 -5.97 -2.69
C LEU A 58 7.17 -6.62 -1.56
N ARG A 59 7.87 -7.00 -0.49
CA ARG A 59 7.29 -7.66 0.68
C ARG A 59 7.39 -6.75 1.89
N TRP A 60 6.26 -6.57 2.59
CA TRP A 60 6.21 -5.94 3.90
C TRP A 60 6.02 -6.98 4.99
N GLU A 61 6.56 -6.72 6.17
CA GLU A 61 6.30 -7.50 7.36
C GLU A 61 5.69 -6.60 8.42
N ILE A 62 4.45 -6.91 8.81
CA ILE A 62 3.76 -6.19 9.88
C ILE A 62 3.90 -7.01 11.14
N ASN A 63 4.79 -6.55 12.02
CA ASN A 63 5.06 -7.17 13.32
C ASN A 63 4.66 -6.24 14.46
N ASP A 64 4.75 -6.76 15.67
CA ASP A 64 4.24 -6.13 16.89
C ASP A 64 5.28 -5.28 17.61
N LEU A 65 6.18 -4.60 16.89
CA LEU A 65 7.23 -3.74 17.48
C LEU A 65 6.67 -2.42 18.06
N ARG A 66 5.52 -2.50 18.71
CA ARG A 66 5.34 -2.30 20.15
C ARG A 66 6.56 -2.50 21.07
N PRO A 67 7.45 -1.53 21.41
CA PRO A 67 8.44 -1.77 22.47
C PRO A 67 7.82 -2.11 23.84
N ASP A 68 6.52 -1.88 24.06
CA ASP A 68 5.77 -2.18 25.29
C ASP A 68 4.90 -3.45 25.23
N ARG A 69 4.81 -4.15 24.09
CA ARG A 69 3.96 -5.33 23.98
C ARG A 69 4.56 -6.38 23.05
N ALA A 70 5.60 -7.04 23.55
CA ALA A 70 6.00 -8.34 23.03
C ALA A 70 4.79 -9.27 23.16
N MET A 71 4.25 -9.69 22.02
CA MET A 71 3.26 -10.77 21.94
C MET A 71 4.00 -12.03 22.36
N ASN A 72 3.83 -12.40 23.64
CA ASN A 72 4.42 -13.62 24.19
C ASN A 72 3.58 -14.79 23.66
N CYS A 73 4.26 -15.67 22.91
CA CYS A 73 3.81 -16.92 22.31
C CYS A 73 2.97 -16.79 21.02
#